data_AF-A0A1B7MZC8-F1
#
_entry.id   AF-A0A1B7MZC8-F1
#
_cell.length_a   1.000
_cell.length_b   1.000
_cell.length_c   1.000
_cell.angle_alpha   90.00
_cell.angle_beta   90.00
_cell.angle_gamma   90.00
#
_symmetry.space_group_name_H-M   'P 1'
#
loop_
_entity.id
_entity.type
_entity.pdbx_description
1 polymer ?
#
loop_
_entity_poly.entity_id
_entity_poly.type
_entity_poly.pdbx_seq_one_letter_code
_entity_poly.pdbx_strand_id
1 'polypeptide(L)'
;MRVSVKLDSNCSIPSYPARVGPGLLSAYRSTGLVSIFPSSPDARIQDIGHITRYSSGASDKIKITAHIQDESTIEGIDIVLLGTGYYSYVPYLQVIHPKSRIFTPLTPHTITPSRISVIHLQILYAYNLTLAFIGATISFIPFLLADLTSTWIALAWSGSTPVPTVPEERLFYERGRLG
;
A
#
# COMPACT_ATOMS: atom_id res chain seq x y z
N MET A 1 7.60 -11.50 -26.18
CA MET A 1 7.64 -11.54 -24.71
C MET A 1 6.25 -11.16 -24.18
N ARG A 2 5.66 -12.01 -23.33
CA ARG A 2 4.35 -11.81 -22.68
C ARG A 2 4.57 -11.48 -21.20
N VAL A 3 4.01 -10.37 -20.74
CA VAL A 3 4.14 -9.92 -19.34
C VAL A 3 2.77 -9.89 -18.69
N SER A 4 2.67 -10.44 -17.49
CA SER A 4 1.50 -10.31 -16.64
C SER A 4 1.81 -9.38 -15.48
N VAL A 5 0.93 -8.40 -15.25
CA VAL A 5 1.04 -7.45 -14.15
C VAL A 5 -0.15 -7.67 -13.23
N LYS A 6 0.11 -8.11 -12.00
CA LYS A 6 -0.92 -8.17 -10.97
C LYS A 6 -0.92 -6.86 -10.21
N LEU A 7 -2.00 -6.10 -10.34
CA LEU A 7 -2.21 -4.86 -9.60
C LEU A 7 -3.24 -5.10 -8.49
N ASP A 8 -2.89 -4.68 -7.28
CA ASP A 8 -3.85 -4.59 -6.17
C ASP A 8 -4.29 -3.12 -6.00
N SER A 9 -5.43 -2.97 -5.34
CA SER A 9 -6.10 -1.72 -4.95
C SER A 9 -5.19 -0.61 -4.41
N ASN A 10 -4.06 -0.95 -3.79
CA ASN A 10 -3.13 0.00 -3.17
C ASN A 10 -1.93 0.38 -4.06
N CYS A 11 -1.87 -0.09 -5.31
CA CYS A 11 -0.72 0.18 -6.16
C CYS A 11 -0.79 1.55 -6.82
N SER A 12 0.17 2.41 -6.49
CA SER A 12 0.29 3.76 -7.02
C SER A 12 1.18 3.86 -8.26
N ILE A 13 1.42 2.76 -8.99
CA ILE A 13 2.36 2.75 -10.12
C ILE A 13 1.61 2.77 -11.47
N PRO A 14 1.27 3.96 -12.00
CA PRO A 14 0.50 4.13 -13.24
C PRO A 14 1.18 3.64 -14.51
N SER A 15 2.52 3.61 -14.54
CA SER A 15 3.24 3.83 -15.80
C SER A 15 4.01 2.63 -16.34
N TYR A 16 4.03 1.49 -15.64
CA TYR A 16 4.84 0.36 -16.11
C TYR A 16 4.39 -0.20 -17.46
N PRO A 17 3.10 -0.49 -17.70
CA PRO A 17 2.72 -1.07 -18.99
C PRO A 17 2.93 -0.10 -20.17
N ALA A 18 2.87 1.22 -19.92
CA ALA A 18 3.14 2.25 -20.94
C ALA A 18 4.64 2.43 -21.26
N ARG A 19 5.55 2.00 -20.37
CA ARG A 19 7.01 2.09 -20.55
C ARG A 19 7.66 0.77 -20.95
N VAL A 20 6.91 -0.31 -21.08
CA VAL A 20 7.49 -1.55 -21.64
C VAL A 20 7.80 -1.28 -23.10
N GLY A 21 9.09 -1.34 -23.44
CA GLY A 21 9.60 -0.90 -24.73
C GLY A 21 8.97 -1.61 -25.94
N PRO A 22 9.28 -1.16 -27.16
CA PRO A 22 8.66 -1.63 -28.41
C PRO A 22 8.78 -3.14 -28.69
N GLY A 23 9.55 -3.90 -27.91
CA GLY A 23 9.67 -5.36 -28.03
C GLY A 23 8.60 -6.20 -27.30
N LEU A 24 7.65 -5.57 -26.59
CA LEU A 24 6.56 -6.29 -25.93
C LEU A 24 5.47 -6.69 -26.94
N LEU A 25 5.12 -7.98 -26.98
CA LEU A 25 4.07 -8.49 -27.87
C LEU A 25 2.68 -8.31 -27.27
N SER A 26 2.55 -8.57 -25.96
CA SER A 26 1.30 -8.37 -25.22
C SER A 26 1.56 -8.22 -23.71
N ALA A 27 0.76 -7.38 -23.06
CA ALA A 27 0.74 -7.20 -21.62
C ALA A 27 -0.67 -7.48 -21.07
N TYR A 28 -0.75 -8.26 -20.00
CA TYR A 28 -1.99 -8.50 -19.27
C TYR A 28 -1.96 -7.73 -17.95
N ARG A 29 -3.01 -6.96 -17.67
CA ARG A 29 -3.15 -6.17 -16.44
C ARG A 29 -4.33 -6.70 -15.64
N SER A 30 -4.05 -7.35 -14.53
CA SER A 30 -5.10 -7.79 -13.59
C SER A 30 -5.37 -6.66 -12.60
N THR A 31 -6.61 -6.15 -12.59
CA THR A 31 -7.03 -5.08 -11.69
C THR A 31 -8.18 -5.55 -10.80
N GLY A 32 -7.97 -5.54 -9.48
CA GLY A 32 -9.04 -5.83 -8.51
C GLY A 32 -10.06 -4.68 -8.34
N LEU A 33 -9.71 -3.47 -8.78
CA LEU A 33 -10.54 -2.26 -8.74
C LEU A 33 -10.42 -1.47 -10.05
N VAL A 34 -11.33 -0.52 -10.29
CA VAL A 34 -11.25 0.40 -11.43
C VAL A 34 -9.90 1.12 -11.41
N SER A 35 -9.20 1.11 -12.54
CA SER A 35 -7.94 1.84 -12.68
C SER A 35 -8.19 3.33 -12.51
N ILE A 36 -7.68 3.91 -11.42
CA ILE A 36 -7.77 5.36 -11.13
C ILE A 36 -6.75 6.17 -11.93
N PHE A 37 -5.87 5.50 -12.69
CA PHE A 37 -4.82 6.16 -13.44
C PHE A 37 -5.25 6.40 -14.88
N PRO A 38 -5.21 7.66 -15.35
CA PRO A 38 -5.52 7.95 -16.74
C PRO A 38 -4.45 7.28 -17.62
N SER A 39 -4.86 6.26 -18.36
CA SER A 39 -4.04 5.64 -19.40
C SER A 39 -4.81 5.73 -20.71
N SER A 40 -4.12 6.12 -21.78
CA SER A 40 -4.72 6.02 -23.12
C SER A 40 -4.92 4.54 -23.45
N PRO A 41 -6.02 4.16 -24.09
CA PRO A 41 -6.23 2.78 -24.52
C PRO A 41 -5.10 2.35 -25.46
N ASP A 42 -4.49 1.21 -25.17
CA ASP A 42 -3.44 0.59 -26.00
C ASP A 42 -3.85 -0.84 -26.30
N ALA A 43 -3.95 -1.20 -27.58
CA ALA A 43 -4.38 -2.52 -28.03
C ALA A 43 -3.46 -3.67 -27.56
N ARG A 44 -2.23 -3.35 -27.12
CA ARG A 44 -1.27 -4.34 -26.59
C ARG A 44 -1.52 -4.69 -25.13
N ILE A 45 -2.30 -3.88 -24.41
CA ILE A 45 -2.62 -4.05 -23.00
C ILE A 45 -4.03 -4.63 -22.90
N GLN A 46 -4.16 -5.77 -22.26
CA GLN A 46 -5.45 -6.42 -22.01
C GLN A 46 -5.73 -6.41 -20.52
N ASP A 47 -6.83 -5.74 -20.13
CA ASP A 47 -7.35 -5.80 -18.77
C ASP A 47 -8.05 -7.14 -18.56
N ILE A 48 -7.67 -7.82 -17.49
CA ILE A 48 -8.17 -9.15 -17.13
C ILE A 48 -8.71 -9.14 -15.70
N GLY A 49 -9.54 -10.14 -15.38
CA GLY A 49 -10.05 -10.34 -14.03
C GLY A 49 -8.97 -10.62 -12.99
N HIS A 50 -9.40 -10.79 -11.74
CA HIS A 50 -8.49 -11.07 -10.63
C HIS A 50 -7.80 -12.44 -10.80
N ILE A 51 -6.46 -12.44 -10.72
CA ILE A 51 -5.67 -13.68 -10.79
C ILE A 51 -5.71 -14.41 -9.43
N THR A 52 -6.21 -15.64 -9.44
CA THR A 52 -6.36 -16.51 -8.25
C THR A 52 -5.08 -17.28 -7.93
N ARG A 53 -4.39 -17.82 -8.94
CA ARG A 53 -3.15 -18.59 -8.76
C ARG A 53 -2.24 -18.53 -9.98
N TYR A 54 -0.95 -18.78 -9.76
CA TYR A 54 0.05 -19.02 -10.80
C TYR A 54 0.53 -20.46 -10.73
N SER A 55 0.76 -21.09 -11.88
CA SER A 55 1.38 -22.41 -12.00
C SER A 55 2.53 -22.36 -12.99
N SER A 56 3.64 -23.02 -12.68
CA SER A 56 4.79 -23.17 -13.58
C SER A 56 4.83 -24.56 -14.21
N GLY A 57 5.11 -24.65 -15.50
CA GLY A 57 5.36 -25.93 -16.17
C GLY A 57 6.68 -26.57 -15.72
N ALA A 58 6.74 -27.91 -15.69
CA ALA A 58 7.91 -28.69 -15.24
C ALA A 58 9.06 -28.81 -16.27
N SER A 59 9.02 -28.05 -17.37
CA SER A 59 9.95 -28.17 -18.49
C SER A 59 11.09 -27.14 -18.41
N ASP A 60 12.20 -27.39 -19.12
CA ASP A 60 13.43 -26.57 -19.13
C ASP A 60 13.22 -25.08 -19.50
N LYS A 61 12.08 -24.73 -20.09
CA LYS A 61 11.62 -23.34 -20.26
C LYS A 61 10.44 -23.09 -19.33
N ILE A 62 10.73 -22.58 -18.13
CA ILE A 62 9.73 -22.25 -17.09
C ILE A 62 8.79 -21.16 -17.64
N LYS A 63 7.69 -21.59 -18.26
CA LYS A 63 6.57 -20.72 -18.64
C LYS A 63 5.56 -20.71 -17.50
N ILE A 64 5.02 -19.52 -17.23
CA ILE A 64 4.02 -19.32 -16.18
C ILE A 64 2.63 -19.32 -16.82
N THR A 65 1.70 -20.01 -16.14
CA THR A 65 0.27 -19.96 -16.43
C THR A 65 -0.45 -19.26 -15.29
N ALA A 66 -1.19 -18.20 -15.61
CA ALA A 66 -2.04 -17.49 -14.66
C ALA A 66 -3.48 -18.02 -14.76
N HIS A 67 -4.10 -18.27 -13.62
CA HIS A 67 -5.51 -18.69 -13.52
C HIS A 67 -6.33 -17.51 -13.01
N ILE A 68 -7.40 -17.19 -13.72
CA ILE A 68 -8.27 -16.04 -13.43
C ILE A 68 -9.51 -16.53 -12.68
N GLN A 69 -10.17 -15.64 -11.94
CA GLN A 69 -11.37 -15.94 -11.16
C GLN A 69 -12.55 -16.45 -12.00
N ASP A 70 -12.60 -16.12 -13.30
CA ASP A 70 -13.60 -16.61 -14.26
C ASP A 70 -13.26 -18.00 -14.83
N GLU A 71 -12.32 -18.70 -14.20
CA GLU A 71 -11.79 -20.02 -14.62
C GLU A 71 -10.97 -19.99 -15.93
N SER A 72 -10.79 -18.83 -16.56
CA SER A 72 -9.92 -18.71 -17.72
C SER A 72 -8.44 -18.77 -17.34
N THR A 73 -7.59 -19.20 -18.28
CA THR A 73 -6.14 -19.32 -18.09
C THR A 73 -5.37 -18.54 -19.15
N ILE A 74 -4.25 -17.94 -18.72
CA ILE A 74 -3.30 -17.28 -19.59
C ILE A 74 -1.99 -18.02 -19.53
N GLU A 75 -1.62 -18.63 -20.64
CA GLU A 75 -0.41 -19.44 -20.76
C GLU A 75 0.75 -18.68 -21.41
N GLY A 76 1.96 -19.17 -21.14
CA GLY A 76 3.16 -18.69 -21.80
C GLY A 76 3.63 -17.32 -21.31
N ILE A 77 3.29 -16.94 -20.07
CA ILE A 77 3.77 -15.70 -19.44
C ILE A 77 5.27 -15.85 -19.19
N ASP A 78 6.03 -14.85 -19.65
CA ASP A 78 7.49 -14.78 -19.49
C ASP A 78 7.86 -14.11 -18.15
N ILE A 79 7.16 -13.05 -17.78
CA ILE A 79 7.42 -12.28 -16.56
C ILE A 79 6.10 -11.98 -15.85
N VAL A 80 6.10 -12.16 -14.53
CA VAL A 80 5.05 -11.67 -13.65
C VAL A 80 5.59 -10.49 -12.84
N LEU A 81 4.93 -9.33 -12.94
CA LEU A 81 5.22 -8.15 -12.14
C LEU A 81 4.13 -7.98 -11.08
N LEU A 82 4.53 -7.94 -9.81
CA LEU A 82 3.62 -7.74 -8.69
C LEU A 82 3.61 -6.27 -8.29
N GLY A 83 2.59 -5.55 -8.72
CA GLY A 83 2.28 -4.20 -8.26
C GLY A 83 1.17 -4.25 -7.22
N THR A 84 1.40 -4.85 -6.05
CA THR A 84 0.37 -4.99 -5.01
C THR A 84 0.46 -3.91 -3.93
N GLY A 85 1.29 -2.89 -4.14
CA GLY A 85 1.55 -1.82 -3.17
C GLY A 85 2.64 -2.19 -2.15
N TYR A 86 2.68 -1.42 -1.05
CA TYR A 86 3.67 -1.56 0.01
C TYR A 86 2.98 -1.69 1.37
N TYR A 87 3.70 -2.23 2.35
CA TYR A 87 3.28 -2.29 3.74
C TYR A 87 4.14 -1.33 4.56
N SER A 88 3.53 -0.63 5.52
CA SER A 88 4.31 0.09 6.53
C SER A 88 5.10 -0.93 7.35
N TYR A 89 6.43 -0.95 7.20
CA TYR A 89 7.30 -1.88 7.92
C TYR A 89 8.50 -1.13 8.50
N VAL A 90 8.50 -0.98 9.82
CA VAL A 90 9.52 -0.27 10.58
C VAL A 90 10.00 -1.17 11.72
N PRO A 91 10.84 -2.20 11.44
CA PRO A 91 11.15 -3.27 12.39
C PRO A 91 11.92 -2.80 13.63
N TYR A 92 12.64 -1.69 13.51
CA TYR A 92 13.41 -1.10 14.60
C TYR A 92 12.57 -0.25 15.55
N LEU A 93 11.33 0.12 15.16
CA LEU A 93 10.48 0.96 15.99
C LEU A 93 9.63 0.09 16.92
N GLN A 94 10.05 0.04 18.18
CA GLN A 94 9.33 -0.65 19.24
C GLN A 94 8.67 0.37 20.17
N VAL A 95 7.42 0.09 20.53
CA VAL A 95 6.65 0.88 21.48
C VAL A 95 6.29 0.03 22.69
N ILE A 96 6.14 0.67 23.85
CA ILE A 96 5.69 -0.01 25.06
C ILE A 96 4.18 -0.21 24.93
N HIS A 97 3.73 -1.47 24.89
CA HIS A 97 2.31 -1.76 24.83
C HIS A 97 1.61 -1.28 26.12
N PRO A 98 0.50 -0.51 26.03
CA PRO A 98 -0.08 0.21 27.17
C PRO A 98 -0.55 -0.73 28.29
N LYS A 99 -1.01 -1.94 27.95
CA LYS A 99 -1.54 -2.91 28.93
C LYS A 99 -0.47 -3.85 29.49
N SER A 100 0.43 -4.35 28.64
CA SER A 100 1.38 -5.41 29.00
C SER A 100 2.75 -4.88 29.39
N ARG A 101 3.05 -3.60 29.10
CA ARG A 101 4.37 -2.97 29.35
C ARG A 101 5.55 -3.68 28.66
N ILE A 102 5.26 -4.52 27.67
CA ILE A 102 6.26 -5.22 26.85
C ILE A 102 6.52 -4.37 25.59
N PHE A 103 7.75 -4.41 25.09
CA PHE A 103 8.09 -3.83 23.80
C PHE A 103 7.44 -4.61 22.66
N THR A 104 6.64 -3.92 21.87
CA THR A 104 5.96 -4.47 20.70
C THR A 104 6.29 -3.66 19.46
N PRO A 105 6.50 -4.29 18.29
CA PRO A 105 6.66 -3.54 17.05
C PRO A 105 5.40 -2.73 16.78
N LEU A 106 5.55 -1.48 16.32
CA LEU A 106 4.40 -0.64 15.98
C LEU A 106 3.73 -1.06 14.67
N THR A 107 4.48 -1.73 13.79
CA THR A 107 4.03 -2.17 12.45
C THR A 107 4.17 -3.68 12.25
N PRO A 108 3.47 -4.54 13.01
CA PRO A 108 3.46 -5.97 12.75
C PRO A 108 2.70 -6.28 11.45
N HIS A 109 3.12 -7.33 10.76
CA HIS A 109 2.49 -7.80 9.51
C HIS A 109 1.05 -8.29 9.68
N THR A 110 0.56 -8.39 10.92
CA THR A 110 -0.79 -8.86 11.25
C THR A 110 -1.84 -7.75 11.26
N ILE A 111 -1.45 -6.47 11.15
CA ILE A 111 -2.42 -5.35 11.18
C ILE A 111 -3.25 -5.34 9.91
N THR A 112 -4.57 -5.43 10.08
CA THR A 112 -5.55 -5.29 9.00
C THR A 112 -6.52 -4.12 9.32
N PRO A 113 -6.74 -3.17 8.39
CA PRO A 113 -5.97 -2.93 7.17
C PRO A 113 -4.52 -2.51 7.45
N SER A 114 -3.60 -2.78 6.52
CA SER A 114 -2.18 -2.42 6.67
C SER A 114 -2.02 -0.91 6.85
N ARG A 115 -1.49 -0.53 8.00
CA ARG A 115 -1.17 0.86 8.39
C ARG A 115 -0.34 0.82 9.66
N ILE A 116 0.18 1.98 10.04
CA ILE A 116 0.65 2.20 11.40
C ILE A 116 -0.57 2.46 12.30
N SER A 117 -0.75 1.65 13.34
CA SER A 117 -1.93 1.73 14.22
C SER A 117 -1.70 2.74 15.35
N VAL A 118 -2.80 3.18 15.98
CA VAL A 118 -2.76 3.96 17.23
C VAL A 118 -2.12 5.33 17.01
N ILE A 119 -2.53 6.02 15.94
CA ILE A 119 -2.02 7.33 15.57
C ILE A 119 -3.14 8.38 15.54
N HIS A 120 -2.97 9.41 16.35
CA HIS A 120 -3.76 10.63 16.33
C HIS A 120 -3.55 11.40 15.03
N LEU A 121 -4.63 11.62 14.28
CA LEU A 121 -4.64 12.34 13.00
C LEU A 121 -3.67 11.78 11.94
N GLN A 122 -3.24 10.52 12.07
CA GLN A 122 -2.16 9.95 11.23
C GLN A 122 -0.81 10.68 11.37
N ILE A 123 -0.61 11.43 12.47
CA ILE A 123 0.61 12.19 12.79
C ILE A 123 1.25 11.73 14.11
N LEU A 124 0.55 11.77 15.25
CA LEU A 124 1.15 11.53 16.57
C LEU A 124 0.81 10.17 17.14
N TYR A 125 1.78 9.50 17.76
CA TYR A 125 1.50 8.26 18.49
C TYR A 125 0.63 8.55 19.72
N ALA A 126 -0.52 7.88 19.84
CA ALA A 126 -1.54 8.30 20.81
C ALA A 126 -1.09 8.15 22.27
N TYR A 127 -0.16 7.24 22.58
CA TYR A 127 0.34 7.01 23.94
C TYR A 127 1.62 7.79 24.28
N ASN A 128 2.34 8.33 23.29
CA ASN A 128 3.50 9.19 23.51
C ASN A 128 3.58 10.28 22.44
N LEU A 129 3.29 11.53 22.84
CA LEU A 129 3.29 12.69 21.94
C LEU A 129 4.67 13.08 21.43
N THR A 130 5.76 12.60 22.03
CA THR A 130 7.12 12.87 21.52
C THR A 130 7.44 12.05 20.27
N LEU A 131 6.59 11.07 19.93
CA LEU A 131 6.73 10.25 18.73
C LEU A 131 5.71 10.70 17.68
N ALA A 132 6.22 11.15 16.53
CA ALA A 132 5.44 11.61 15.39
C ALA A 132 5.87 10.90 14.10
N PHE A 133 4.96 10.85 13.14
CA PHE A 133 5.16 10.30 11.80
C PHE A 133 4.81 11.36 10.76
N ILE A 134 5.71 11.55 9.82
CA ILE A 134 5.47 12.37 8.62
C ILE A 134 5.36 11.40 7.44
N GLY A 135 4.34 11.58 6.60
CA GLY A 135 4.11 10.73 5.44
C GLY A 135 3.53 9.34 5.75
N ALA A 136 2.93 9.14 6.92
CA ALA A 136 2.24 7.88 7.24
C ALA A 136 0.98 7.65 6.38
N THR A 137 0.43 8.71 5.79
CA THR A 137 -0.77 8.64 4.94
C THR A 137 -0.38 8.52 3.47
N ILE A 138 -1.04 7.61 2.74
CA ILE A 138 -0.93 7.51 1.29
C ILE A 138 -1.53 8.77 0.65
N SER A 139 -0.75 9.48 -0.16
CA SER A 139 -1.14 10.79 -0.70
C SER A 139 -0.64 11.00 -2.13
N PHE A 140 -1.46 11.68 -2.95
CA PHE A 140 -1.07 12.19 -4.27
C PHE A 140 -0.29 13.51 -4.20
N ILE A 141 -0.27 14.15 -3.03
CA ILE A 141 0.42 15.41 -2.75
C ILE A 141 1.39 15.25 -1.56
N PRO A 142 2.37 14.33 -1.63
CA PRO A 142 3.18 13.93 -0.49
C PRO A 142 3.96 15.09 0.14
N PHE A 143 4.50 16.00 -0.69
CA PHE A 143 5.30 17.15 -0.20
C PHE A 143 4.43 18.16 0.55
N LEU A 144 3.30 18.58 -0.03
CA LEU A 144 2.40 19.50 0.64
C LEU A 144 1.85 18.91 1.95
N LEU A 145 1.51 17.61 1.95
CA LEU A 145 1.08 16.95 3.18
C LEU A 145 2.20 16.86 4.21
N ALA A 146 3.45 16.64 3.81
CA ALA A 146 4.60 16.68 4.70
C ALA A 146 4.82 18.08 5.30
N ASP A 147 4.67 19.14 4.52
CA ASP A 147 4.80 20.53 4.99
C ASP A 147 3.69 20.89 6.00
N LEU A 148 2.45 20.52 5.70
CA LEU A 148 1.31 20.73 6.60
C LEU A 148 1.48 19.95 7.91
N THR A 149 1.84 18.66 7.82
CA THR A 149 2.00 17.81 9.00
C THR A 149 3.20 18.23 9.85
N SER A 150 4.33 18.60 9.25
CA SER A 150 5.50 19.11 9.99
C SER A 150 5.21 20.44 10.69
N THR A 151 4.52 21.37 10.02
CA THR A 151 4.07 22.63 10.62
C THR A 151 3.14 22.39 11.81
N TRP A 152 2.16 21.49 11.63
CA TRP A 152 1.24 21.15 12.70
C TRP A 152 1.94 20.50 13.89
N ILE A 153 2.92 19.60 13.66
CA ILE A 153 3.74 18.99 14.73
C ILE A 153 4.49 20.08 15.50
N ALA A 154 5.13 21.04 14.81
CA ALA A 154 5.87 22.12 15.46
C ALA A 154 4.95 22.97 16.36
N LEU A 155 3.74 23.30 15.89
CA LEU A 155 2.74 24.02 16.67
C LEU A 155 2.23 23.21 17.87
N ALA A 156 1.97 21.91 17.68
CA ALA A 156 1.56 21.01 18.75
C ALA A 156 2.64 20.88 19.85
N TRP A 157 3.90 20.69 19.47
CA TRP A 157 5.02 20.55 20.41
C TRP A 157 5.42 21.86 21.09
N SER A 158 5.18 23.01 20.45
CA SER A 158 5.32 24.32 21.11
C SER A 158 4.17 24.66 22.08
N GLY A 159 3.11 23.86 22.09
CA GLY A 159 1.88 24.14 22.87
C GLY A 159 0.97 25.20 22.23
N SER A 160 1.27 25.66 21.01
CA SER A 160 0.46 26.63 20.28
C SER A 160 -0.86 26.03 19.76
N THR A 161 -0.86 24.74 19.44
CA THR A 161 -2.06 24.00 19.03
C THR A 161 -2.44 23.00 20.13
N PRO A 162 -3.70 22.99 20.60
CA PRO A 162 -4.12 22.04 21.62
C PRO A 162 -4.13 20.62 21.05
N VAL A 163 -3.54 19.68 21.80
CA VAL A 163 -3.61 18.25 21.54
C VAL A 163 -4.33 17.60 22.73
N PRO A 164 -5.33 16.72 22.50
CA PRO A 164 -6.00 16.02 23.60
C PRO A 164 -4.99 15.36 24.53
N THR A 165 -5.15 15.49 25.84
CA THR A 165 -4.19 14.94 26.82
C THR A 165 -4.38 13.44 27.02
N VAL A 166 -5.60 12.95 26.78
CA VAL A 166 -6.02 11.57 27.01
C VAL A 166 -5.87 10.75 25.71
N PRO A 167 -5.17 9.59 25.71
CA PRO A 167 -5.03 8.74 24.53
C PRO A 167 -6.37 8.30 23.91
N GLU A 168 -7.40 8.12 24.73
CA GLU A 168 -8.72 7.72 24.28
C GLU A 168 -9.36 8.77 23.36
N GLU A 169 -9.22 10.05 23.70
CA GLU A 169 -9.69 11.17 22.88
C GLU A 169 -8.89 11.27 21.59
N ARG A 170 -7.56 11.06 21.65
CA ARG A 170 -6.69 11.06 20.47
C ARG A 170 -7.09 10.00 19.45
N LEU A 171 -7.52 8.83 19.93
CA LEU A 171 -7.91 7.69 19.11
C LEU A 171 -9.37 7.73 18.65
N PHE A 172 -10.17 8.71 19.08
CA PHE A 172 -11.58 8.82 18.71
C PHE A 172 -11.79 8.79 17.19
N TYR A 173 -11.03 9.62 16.46
CA TYR A 173 -11.07 9.67 15.00
C TYR A 173 -10.63 8.35 14.35
N GLU A 174 -9.56 7.73 14.85
CA GLU A 174 -9.07 6.47 14.28
C GLU A 174 -10.10 5.35 14.44
N ARG A 175 -10.72 5.23 15.62
CA ARG A 175 -11.77 4.22 15.86
C ARG A 175 -12.97 4.44 14.96
N GLY A 176 -13.43 5.69 14.83
CA GLY A 176 -14.56 6.03 13.95
C GLY A 176 -14.30 5.74 12.47
N ARG A 177 -13.04 5.74 12.03
CA ARG A 177 -12.66 5.38 10.65
C ARG A 177 -12.62 3.86 10.40
N LEU A 178 -12.49 3.06 11.46
CA LEU A 178 -12.25 1.61 11.38
C LEU A 178 -13.44 0.75 11.78
N GLY A 179 -14.37 1.30 12.57
CA GLY A 179 -15.66 0.68 12.89
C GLY A 179 -16.65 0.87 11.76
#